data_AF-A0A8H8BYG1-F1
#
_entry.id   AF-A0A8H8BYG1-F1
#
_cell.length_a   1.000
_cell.length_b   1.000
_cell.length_c   1.000
_cell.angle_alpha   90.00
_cell.angle_beta   90.00
_cell.angle_gamma   90.00
#
_symmetry.space_group_name_H-M   'P 1'
#
loop_
_entity.id
_entity.type
_entity.pdbx_description
1 polymer ?
#
loop_
_entity_poly.entity_id
_entity_poly.type
_entity_poly.pdbx_seq_one_letter_code
_entity_poly.pdbx_strand_id
1 'polypeptide(L)'
;MAHNFSPRSPNYTDDVPQCVPSGPSSYWPGTTDITDYGRIDIDIDTHISGKLSQLLSSPPNEPNAEPPADRERTWKIKLNIVIQVVGSRGDVQPFIALGNELQKYGHRVRLATHHVFEDFVRKSHLEFHPIGGDPAELMAYMVKNPGLIPKMSSLQAGDIPKKRAMIKEILEGCWNSCIQPDIKTGAPFVADAIIANPPSFGHLHCAQALGVPVHLMFTMPWSNTKAFPHPLANLKYKGTDPNLANYLSYNVVEFLTWQGIGDLVNKWRRETLELELVPAAEGPYLAKTLKIPFTYCWSPALVPKPADWHSHIDVCGFFFRDTPDFNPPDDLREFLDQGPPPIYIGFGSIVIDNPDNMTAIILSAIKSTGVRAIISRGWSKLDGEQLPNVFYLGDCPHEWLFQHVAAVIHHGGA
;
A
#
# COMPACT_ATOMS: atom_id res chain seq x y z
N MET A 1 -39.32 -4.55 50.83
CA MET A 1 -39.28 -5.83 50.09
C MET A 1 -37.99 -5.83 49.30
N ALA A 2 -36.95 -6.40 49.90
CA ALA A 2 -35.61 -6.53 49.31
C ALA A 2 -35.45 -8.01 48.90
N HIS A 3 -35.19 -8.26 47.63
CA HIS A 3 -34.94 -9.61 47.13
C HIS A 3 -33.44 -9.88 47.11
N ASN A 4 -33.00 -10.68 48.08
CA ASN A 4 -31.72 -11.37 48.08
C ASN A 4 -31.68 -12.41 46.96
N PHE A 5 -30.68 -12.34 46.08
CA PHE A 5 -30.26 -13.48 45.28
C PHE A 5 -28.81 -13.81 45.60
N SER A 6 -28.62 -14.99 46.20
CA SER A 6 -27.35 -15.58 46.55
C SER A 6 -26.78 -16.33 45.34
N PRO A 7 -25.47 -16.26 45.04
CA PRO A 7 -24.87 -17.01 43.94
C PRO A 7 -24.64 -18.47 44.35
N ARG A 8 -25.06 -19.41 43.51
CA ARG A 8 -24.71 -20.84 43.62
C ARG A 8 -23.61 -21.16 42.62
N SER A 9 -22.46 -21.58 43.13
CA SER A 9 -21.43 -22.29 42.37
C SER A 9 -21.79 -23.77 42.27
N PRO A 10 -21.51 -24.45 41.14
CA PRO A 10 -21.25 -25.88 41.12
C PRO A 10 -19.79 -26.17 40.80
N ASN A 11 -19.16 -26.98 41.65
CA ASN A 11 -17.84 -27.57 41.43
C ASN A 11 -17.90 -28.69 40.39
N TYR A 12 -16.76 -28.82 39.70
CA TYR A 12 -16.37 -29.75 38.64
C TYR A 12 -16.64 -31.25 38.90
N THR A 13 -16.94 -31.96 37.81
CA THR A 13 -16.43 -33.31 37.56
C THR A 13 -15.95 -33.38 36.11
N ASP A 14 -14.65 -33.61 35.94
CA ASP A 14 -13.96 -33.87 34.69
C ASP A 14 -14.44 -35.19 34.08
N ASP A 15 -15.03 -35.11 32.89
CA ASP A 15 -15.09 -36.21 31.93
C ASP A 15 -15.56 -35.64 30.57
N VAL A 16 -14.64 -35.01 29.85
CA VAL A 16 -14.80 -34.67 28.43
C VAL A 16 -13.81 -35.54 27.66
N PRO A 17 -14.24 -36.37 26.70
CA PRO A 17 -13.33 -37.17 25.89
C PRO A 17 -12.35 -36.25 25.18
N GLN A 18 -11.04 -36.49 25.37
CA GLN A 18 -10.00 -35.89 24.55
C GLN A 18 -10.16 -36.36 23.09
N CYS A 19 -10.97 -35.64 22.33
CA CYS A 19 -10.94 -35.72 20.88
C CYS A 19 -9.78 -34.83 20.42
N VAL A 20 -8.59 -35.43 20.32
CA VAL A 20 -7.46 -34.83 19.61
C VAL A 20 -7.89 -34.66 18.15
N PRO A 21 -8.01 -33.44 17.60
CA PRO A 21 -8.10 -33.30 16.16
C PRO A 21 -6.69 -33.59 15.65
N SER A 22 -6.50 -34.78 15.08
CA SER A 22 -5.40 -35.02 14.15
C SER A 22 -5.48 -33.94 13.07
N GLY A 23 -4.59 -32.95 13.16
CA GLY A 23 -4.49 -31.90 12.16
C GLY A 23 -4.26 -32.53 10.79
N PRO A 24 -4.81 -31.98 9.70
CA PRO A 24 -4.40 -32.41 8.38
C PRO A 24 -2.94 -31.99 8.19
N SER A 25 -2.03 -32.94 8.36
CA SER A 25 -0.70 -32.88 7.78
C SER A 25 -0.85 -33.06 6.27
N SER A 26 -1.11 -31.97 5.56
CA SER A 26 -0.94 -31.92 4.12
C SER A 26 -0.17 -30.66 3.78
N TYR A 27 1.16 -30.76 3.90
CA TYR A 27 2.03 -29.97 3.03
C TYR A 27 1.67 -30.37 1.60
N TRP A 28 1.13 -29.43 0.82
CA TRP A 28 0.86 -29.63 -0.60
C TRP A 28 2.11 -29.20 -1.40
N PRO A 29 2.94 -30.12 -1.91
CA PRO A 29 4.11 -29.75 -2.68
C PRO A 29 3.66 -29.42 -4.12
N GLY A 30 4.08 -28.27 -4.66
CA GLY A 30 4.10 -28.02 -6.12
C GLY A 30 2.97 -27.20 -6.75
N THR A 31 2.31 -26.28 -6.02
CA THR A 31 1.23 -25.41 -6.57
C THR A 31 1.58 -23.92 -6.69
N THR A 32 2.74 -23.53 -6.15
CA THR A 32 3.25 -22.15 -6.12
C THR A 32 4.77 -22.24 -6.05
N ASP A 33 5.46 -21.78 -7.08
CA ASP A 33 6.91 -21.60 -7.07
C ASP A 33 7.24 -20.10 -7.07
N ILE A 34 8.36 -19.70 -6.47
CA ILE A 34 8.62 -18.28 -6.16
C ILE A 34 9.82 -17.80 -6.99
N THR A 35 9.60 -16.85 -7.88
CA THR A 35 10.67 -16.19 -8.68
C THR A 35 11.32 -15.03 -7.93
N ASP A 36 12.44 -14.51 -8.44
CA ASP A 36 13.33 -13.60 -7.71
C ASP A 36 12.90 -12.08 -7.70
N TYR A 37 11.67 -11.71 -8.11
CA TYR A 37 11.28 -10.30 -8.39
C TYR A 37 9.98 -9.68 -7.76
N GLY A 38 9.56 -10.05 -6.56
CA GLY A 38 8.48 -9.40 -5.79
C GLY A 38 7.07 -9.92 -6.07
N ARG A 39 6.95 -10.95 -6.91
CA ARG A 39 5.69 -11.47 -7.40
C ARG A 39 5.48 -12.95 -7.06
N ILE A 40 4.24 -13.30 -6.74
CA ILE A 40 3.81 -14.67 -6.45
C ILE A 40 3.54 -15.40 -7.77
N ASP A 41 4.27 -16.48 -8.11
CA ASP A 41 3.84 -17.27 -9.26
C ASP A 41 2.61 -18.10 -8.88
N ILE A 42 1.50 -17.88 -9.58
CA ILE A 42 0.26 -18.62 -9.37
C ILE A 42 0.05 -19.55 -10.57
N ASP A 43 0.07 -20.86 -10.32
CA ASP A 43 -0.34 -21.89 -11.28
C ASP A 43 -1.81 -22.27 -11.03
N ILE A 44 -2.69 -21.82 -11.93
CA ILE A 44 -4.14 -21.94 -11.78
C ILE A 44 -4.67 -23.27 -12.37
N ASP A 45 -3.81 -24.06 -13.02
CA ASP A 45 -4.21 -25.32 -13.64
C ASP A 45 -4.24 -26.50 -12.63
N THR A 46 -3.99 -26.22 -11.35
CA THR A 46 -4.08 -27.18 -10.24
C THR A 46 -5.46 -27.14 -9.54
N HIS A 47 -5.83 -28.24 -8.86
CA HIS A 47 -7.14 -28.55 -8.26
C HIS A 47 -7.82 -27.45 -7.38
N ILE A 48 -7.11 -26.37 -7.04
CA ILE A 48 -7.63 -25.22 -6.28
C ILE A 48 -8.65 -24.42 -7.11
N SER A 49 -8.45 -24.28 -8.42
CA SER A 49 -9.35 -23.54 -9.31
C SER A 49 -10.76 -24.14 -9.36
N GLY A 50 -10.88 -25.47 -9.32
CA GLY A 50 -12.16 -26.18 -9.37
C GLY A 50 -13.06 -25.96 -8.13
N LYS A 51 -12.48 -25.73 -6.94
CA LYS A 51 -13.25 -25.44 -5.72
C LYS A 51 -13.45 -23.95 -5.47
N LEU A 52 -12.49 -23.09 -5.84
CA LEU A 52 -12.65 -21.64 -5.70
C LEU A 52 -13.62 -21.07 -6.74
N SER A 53 -13.65 -21.58 -7.97
CA SER A 53 -14.60 -21.15 -9.01
C SER A 53 -16.06 -21.42 -8.64
N GLN A 54 -16.34 -22.49 -7.88
CA GLN A 54 -17.69 -22.84 -7.41
C GLN A 54 -18.25 -21.86 -6.35
N LEU A 55 -17.39 -21.08 -5.69
CA LEU A 55 -17.77 -20.07 -4.69
C LEU A 55 -17.91 -18.66 -5.29
N LEU A 56 -17.63 -18.49 -6.58
CA LEU A 56 -17.58 -17.19 -7.25
C LEU A 56 -18.83 -16.96 -8.11
N SER A 57 -19.87 -16.41 -7.49
CA SER A 57 -20.91 -15.72 -8.25
C SER A 57 -20.29 -14.55 -9.00
N SER A 58 -20.47 -14.47 -10.32
CA SER A 58 -20.16 -13.23 -11.05
C SER A 58 -21.06 -12.13 -10.51
N PRO A 59 -20.52 -10.95 -10.16
CA PRO A 59 -21.36 -9.85 -9.72
C PRO A 59 -22.30 -9.44 -10.87
N PRO A 60 -23.56 -9.06 -10.57
CA PRO A 60 -24.43 -8.46 -11.57
C PRO A 60 -23.81 -7.16 -12.08
N ASN A 61 -23.97 -6.88 -13.38
CA ASN A 61 -23.63 -5.58 -13.96
C ASN A 61 -24.46 -4.50 -13.26
N GLU A 62 -23.85 -3.75 -12.34
CA GLU A 62 -24.42 -2.47 -11.91
C GLU A 62 -24.06 -1.41 -12.95
N PRO A 63 -25.00 -0.56 -13.36
CA PRO A 63 -24.67 0.55 -14.27
C PRO A 63 -23.59 1.43 -13.64
N ASN A 64 -22.63 1.87 -14.45
CA ASN A 64 -21.65 2.87 -14.05
C ASN A 64 -22.39 4.07 -13.47
N ALA A 65 -22.24 4.30 -12.17
CA ALA A 65 -22.74 5.53 -11.56
C ALA A 65 -22.02 6.70 -12.23
N GLU A 66 -22.77 7.65 -12.78
CA GLU A 66 -22.18 8.89 -13.26
C GLU A 66 -21.46 9.58 -12.09
N PRO A 67 -20.24 10.12 -12.29
CA PRO A 67 -19.56 10.87 -11.26
C PRO A 67 -20.50 11.99 -10.79
N PRO A 68 -20.68 12.18 -9.48
CA PRO A 68 -21.63 13.15 -8.98
C PRO A 68 -21.27 14.53 -9.49
N ALA A 69 -22.26 15.27 -9.99
CA ALA A 69 -22.04 16.61 -10.53
C ALA A 69 -21.25 17.50 -9.56
N ASP A 70 -20.31 18.28 -10.11
CA ASP A 70 -19.55 19.29 -9.39
C ASP A 70 -20.55 20.31 -8.83
N ARG A 71 -20.84 20.16 -7.55
CA ARG A 71 -21.60 21.12 -6.75
C ARG A 71 -20.61 21.73 -5.79
N GLU A 72 -20.69 23.03 -5.55
CA GLU A 72 -20.01 23.63 -4.40
C GLU A 72 -20.47 22.93 -3.12
N ARG A 73 -19.66 21.99 -2.63
CA ARG A 73 -19.96 21.24 -1.42
C ARG A 73 -19.42 22.03 -0.24
N THR A 74 -20.31 22.73 0.46
CA THR A 74 -19.97 23.30 1.76
C THR A 74 -20.13 22.25 2.84
N TRP A 75 -19.03 21.84 3.48
CA TRP A 75 -19.05 20.91 4.61
C TRP A 75 -19.23 21.69 5.91
N LYS A 76 -20.34 21.47 6.61
CA LYS A 76 -20.62 22.14 7.90
C LYS A 76 -19.95 21.44 9.08
N ILE A 77 -19.60 20.16 8.92
CA ILE A 77 -19.01 19.33 9.97
C ILE A 77 -17.50 19.31 9.76
N LYS A 78 -16.76 19.72 10.79
CA LYS A 78 -15.31 19.59 10.86
C LYS A 78 -15.00 18.26 11.53
N LEU A 79 -14.16 17.47 10.89
CA LEU A 79 -13.80 16.12 11.33
C LEU A 79 -12.31 16.08 11.67
N ASN A 80 -11.95 15.28 12.66
CA ASN A 80 -10.61 14.78 12.86
C ASN A 80 -10.42 13.56 11.94
N ILE A 81 -9.63 13.71 10.88
CA ILE A 81 -9.39 12.66 9.91
C ILE A 81 -7.97 12.15 10.12
N VAL A 82 -7.83 10.85 10.34
CA VAL A 82 -6.52 10.19 10.30
C VAL A 82 -6.34 9.49 8.96
N ILE A 83 -5.19 9.74 8.33
CA ILE A 83 -4.78 9.14 7.05
C ILE A 83 -3.63 8.17 7.34
N GLN A 84 -3.87 6.87 7.25
CA GLN A 84 -2.89 5.82 7.54
C GLN A 84 -2.23 5.31 6.26
N VAL A 85 -0.93 5.53 6.12
CA VAL A 85 -0.19 5.19 4.90
C VAL A 85 1.07 4.41 5.25
N VAL A 86 1.16 3.17 4.77
CA VAL A 86 2.39 2.36 4.79
C VAL A 86 2.93 2.26 3.37
N GLY A 87 4.19 2.64 3.16
CA GLY A 87 4.80 2.61 1.84
C GLY A 87 5.97 3.58 1.67
N SER A 88 6.32 3.81 0.42
CA SER A 88 7.39 4.71 -0.01
C SER A 88 6.92 6.16 -0.12
N ARG A 89 7.79 7.05 -0.62
CA ARG A 89 7.42 8.45 -0.91
C ARG A 89 6.26 8.53 -1.92
N GLY A 90 6.20 7.63 -2.89
CA GLY A 90 5.12 7.58 -3.89
C GLY A 90 3.76 7.22 -3.29
N ASP A 91 3.74 6.53 -2.15
CA ASP A 91 2.52 6.27 -1.40
C ASP A 91 2.13 7.48 -0.55
N VAL A 92 3.08 8.10 0.14
CA VAL A 92 2.81 9.21 1.09
C VAL A 92 2.42 10.51 0.38
N GLN A 93 3.07 10.85 -0.74
CA GLN A 93 2.91 12.14 -1.41
C GLN A 93 1.46 12.42 -1.88
N PRO A 94 0.74 11.47 -2.53
CA PRO A 94 -0.68 11.65 -2.86
C PRO A 94 -1.55 11.98 -1.64
N PHE A 95 -1.27 11.35 -0.50
CA PHE A 95 -2.05 11.58 0.73
C PHE A 95 -1.73 12.89 1.43
N ILE A 96 -0.55 13.48 1.18
CA ILE A 96 -0.27 14.86 1.56
C ILE A 96 -1.19 15.80 0.77
N ALA A 97 -1.27 15.64 -0.56
CA ALA A 97 -2.14 16.46 -1.40
C ALA A 97 -3.61 16.35 -0.96
N LEU A 98 -4.09 15.12 -0.72
CA LEU A 98 -5.44 14.89 -0.18
C LEU A 98 -5.64 15.56 1.18
N GLY A 99 -4.66 15.41 2.09
CA GLY A 99 -4.74 16.02 3.42
C GLY A 99 -4.82 17.54 3.37
N ASN A 100 -4.04 18.18 2.50
CA ASN A 100 -4.09 19.62 2.28
C ASN A 100 -5.44 20.06 1.70
N GLU A 101 -6.01 19.30 0.77
CA GLU A 101 -7.34 19.58 0.24
C GLU A 101 -8.42 19.46 1.32
N LEU A 102 -8.38 18.42 2.16
CA LEU A 102 -9.29 18.26 3.31
C LEU A 102 -9.16 19.42 4.32
N GLN A 103 -7.97 19.95 4.54
CA GLN A 103 -7.77 21.13 5.39
C GLN A 103 -8.46 22.39 4.83
N LYS A 104 -8.54 22.57 3.51
CA LYS A 104 -9.27 23.70 2.90
C LYS A 104 -10.76 23.68 3.24
N TYR A 105 -11.32 22.49 3.48
CA TYR A 105 -12.70 22.31 3.95
C TYR A 105 -12.84 22.35 5.48
N GLY A 106 -11.77 22.67 6.20
CA GLY A 106 -11.78 22.88 7.66
C GLY A 106 -11.64 21.62 8.51
N HIS A 107 -11.31 20.47 7.90
CA HIS A 107 -10.99 19.26 8.64
C HIS A 107 -9.63 19.37 9.34
N ARG A 108 -9.49 18.72 10.50
CA ARG A 108 -8.20 18.54 11.18
C ARG A 108 -7.62 17.22 10.70
N VAL A 109 -6.49 17.29 10.00
CA VAL A 109 -5.91 16.12 9.33
C VAL A 109 -4.60 15.72 9.97
N ARG A 110 -4.51 14.43 10.29
CA ARG A 110 -3.31 13.75 10.76
C ARG A 110 -2.89 12.69 9.76
N LEU A 111 -1.66 12.75 9.28
CA LEU A 111 -1.07 11.72 8.44
C LEU A 111 -0.18 10.82 9.30
N ALA A 112 -0.53 9.54 9.33
CA ALA A 112 0.13 8.51 10.09
C ALA A 112 0.93 7.61 9.14
N THR A 113 2.26 7.68 9.22
CA THR A 113 3.18 6.95 8.34
C THR A 113 4.54 6.74 9.02
N HIS A 114 5.53 6.26 8.27
CA HIS A 114 6.88 5.98 8.76
C HIS A 114 7.61 7.24 9.24
N HIS A 115 8.45 7.09 10.27
CA HIS A 115 9.17 8.20 10.90
C HIS A 115 10.03 9.02 9.92
N VAL A 116 10.57 8.38 8.89
CA VAL A 116 11.41 9.03 7.86
C VAL A 116 10.66 10.13 7.08
N PHE A 117 9.32 10.10 7.07
CA PHE A 117 8.50 11.09 6.37
C PHE A 117 7.97 12.21 7.29
N GLU A 118 8.34 12.27 8.57
CA GLU A 118 7.85 13.28 9.51
C GLU A 118 8.04 14.70 8.96
N ASP A 119 9.26 15.04 8.54
CA ASP A 119 9.56 16.38 8.03
C ASP A 119 8.78 16.68 6.74
N PHE A 120 8.58 15.68 5.89
CA PHE A 120 7.85 15.85 4.63
C PHE A 120 6.37 16.17 4.87
N VAL A 121 5.74 15.46 5.82
CA VAL A 121 4.35 15.67 6.23
C VAL A 121 4.20 17.04 6.91
N ARG A 122 5.06 17.35 7.88
CA ARG A 122 4.94 18.58 8.67
C ARG A 122 5.26 19.84 7.88
N LYS A 123 6.22 19.80 6.94
CA LYS A 123 6.47 20.90 5.99
C LYS A 123 5.26 21.19 5.11
N SER A 124 4.36 20.23 4.96
CA SER A 124 3.09 20.38 4.25
C SER A 124 1.93 20.78 5.19
N HIS A 125 2.24 21.22 6.42
CA HIS A 125 1.28 21.71 7.42
C HIS A 125 0.22 20.70 7.92
N LEU A 126 0.52 19.40 7.82
CA LEU A 126 -0.31 18.32 8.38
C LEU A 126 0.21 17.89 9.75
N GLU A 127 -0.69 17.40 10.62
CA GLU A 127 -0.26 16.67 11.82
C GLU A 127 0.40 15.36 11.42
N PHE A 128 1.39 14.92 12.19
CA PHE A 128 2.12 13.68 11.92
C PHE A 128 2.06 12.76 13.14
N HIS A 129 1.85 11.47 12.88
CA HIS A 129 1.98 10.41 13.87
C HIS A 129 2.84 9.27 13.30
N PRO A 130 3.92 8.84 13.96
CA PRO A 130 4.69 7.70 13.52
C PRO A 130 3.88 6.42 13.73
N ILE A 131 3.83 5.56 12.72
CA ILE A 131 3.27 4.21 12.86
C ILE A 131 4.35 3.12 12.93
N GLY A 132 5.61 3.51 13.01
CA GLY A 132 6.72 2.55 13.02
C GLY A 132 7.00 1.94 11.65
N GLY A 133 7.88 0.94 11.64
CA GLY A 133 8.40 0.33 10.42
C GLY A 133 9.29 1.26 9.58
N ASP A 134 10.15 0.65 8.77
CA ASP A 134 11.05 1.34 7.86
C ASP A 134 10.69 0.96 6.41
N PRO A 135 10.31 1.94 5.54
CA PRO A 135 10.08 1.69 4.12
C PRO A 135 11.28 1.04 3.44
N ALA A 136 12.51 1.35 3.88
CA ALA A 136 13.73 0.74 3.38
C ALA A 136 13.76 -0.75 3.64
N GLU A 137 13.44 -1.13 4.87
CA GLU A 137 13.43 -2.52 5.27
C GLU A 137 12.27 -3.28 4.61
N LEU A 138 11.10 -2.65 4.46
CA LEU A 138 9.95 -3.22 3.78
C LEU A 138 10.22 -3.42 2.28
N MET A 139 10.80 -2.42 1.59
CA MET A 139 11.14 -2.48 0.16
C MET A 139 12.34 -3.40 -0.11
N ALA A 140 13.42 -3.28 0.66
CA ALA A 140 14.58 -4.18 0.55
C ALA A 140 14.18 -5.63 0.84
N TYR A 141 13.20 -5.83 1.73
CA TYR A 141 12.61 -7.14 1.94
C TYR A 141 11.80 -7.62 0.75
N MET A 142 10.88 -6.83 0.19
CA MET A 142 10.11 -7.22 -1.01
C MET A 142 11.01 -7.52 -2.22
N VAL A 143 12.17 -6.87 -2.31
CA VAL A 143 13.19 -7.14 -3.34
C VAL A 143 13.99 -8.42 -3.01
N LYS A 144 14.46 -8.59 -1.77
CA LYS A 144 15.24 -9.79 -1.36
C LYS A 144 14.41 -11.05 -1.20
N ASN A 145 13.13 -10.90 -0.88
CA ASN A 145 12.16 -11.96 -0.64
C ASN A 145 10.95 -11.70 -1.53
N PRO A 146 11.13 -12.03 -2.81
CA PRO A 146 10.25 -11.66 -3.89
C PRO A 146 8.86 -12.31 -3.87
N GLY A 147 8.40 -12.86 -2.74
CA GLY A 147 7.07 -13.43 -2.58
C GLY A 147 6.50 -13.14 -1.19
N LEU A 148 5.18 -13.11 -1.10
CA LEU A 148 4.46 -12.99 0.18
C LEU A 148 4.62 -14.24 1.08
N ILE A 149 5.02 -15.38 0.50
CA ILE A 149 5.35 -16.61 1.23
C ILE A 149 6.87 -16.68 1.45
N PRO A 150 7.34 -16.87 2.70
CA PRO A 150 8.78 -17.05 2.96
C PRO A 150 9.33 -18.26 2.20
N LYS A 151 10.34 -18.08 1.33
CA LYS A 151 11.14 -19.20 0.79
C LYS A 151 11.82 -19.93 1.97
N MET A 152 12.06 -21.24 1.90
CA MET A 152 12.86 -21.96 2.93
C MET A 152 14.26 -21.33 3.15
N SER A 153 14.80 -20.60 2.16
CA SER A 153 16.04 -19.81 2.28
C SER A 153 15.91 -18.50 3.07
N SER A 154 14.69 -17.98 3.22
CA SER A 154 14.36 -16.80 4.06
C SER A 154 14.22 -17.15 5.55
N LEU A 155 14.48 -18.42 5.90
CA LEU A 155 14.69 -18.92 7.26
C LEU A 155 16.12 -18.63 7.78
N GLN A 156 16.77 -17.58 7.29
CA GLN A 156 17.88 -17.01 8.05
C GLN A 156 17.32 -16.57 9.40
N ALA A 157 17.91 -17.08 10.48
CA ALA A 157 17.38 -16.99 11.84
C ALA A 157 17.32 -15.53 12.34
N GLY A 158 16.26 -14.79 11.97
CA GLY A 158 16.05 -13.41 12.40
C GLY A 158 15.04 -12.60 11.58
N ASP A 159 14.87 -12.91 10.29
CA ASP A 159 14.06 -12.08 9.38
C ASP A 159 12.56 -12.16 9.67
N ILE A 160 12.01 -13.37 9.90
CA ILE A 160 10.58 -13.54 10.17
C ILE A 160 10.16 -12.90 11.51
N PRO A 161 10.87 -13.12 12.64
CA PRO A 161 10.57 -12.43 13.90
C PRO A 161 10.62 -10.90 13.77
N LYS A 162 11.62 -10.34 13.07
CA LYS A 162 11.74 -8.90 12.86
C LYS A 162 10.56 -8.33 12.07
N LYS A 163 10.12 -8.99 11.00
CA LYS A 163 8.93 -8.59 10.22
C LYS A 163 7.65 -8.62 11.06
N ARG A 164 7.46 -9.69 11.82
CA ARG A 164 6.28 -9.83 12.67
C ARG A 164 6.28 -8.79 13.79
N ALA A 165 7.44 -8.37 14.28
CA ALA A 165 7.56 -7.23 15.19
C ALA A 165 7.20 -5.91 14.50
N MET A 166 7.68 -5.68 13.28
CA MET A 166 7.35 -4.50 12.47
C MET A 166 5.84 -4.40 12.20
N ILE A 167 5.18 -5.50 11.81
CA ILE A 167 3.72 -5.50 11.61
C ILE A 167 2.98 -5.17 12.91
N LYS A 168 3.41 -5.72 14.06
CA LYS A 168 2.81 -5.34 15.35
C LYS A 168 2.99 -3.87 15.66
N GLU A 169 4.17 -3.31 15.39
CA GLU A 169 4.45 -1.89 15.55
C GLU A 169 3.52 -1.04 14.68
N ILE A 170 3.31 -1.44 13.41
CA ILE A 170 2.38 -0.78 12.48
C ILE A 170 0.94 -0.86 12.98
N LEU A 171 0.48 -2.01 13.45
CA LEU A 171 -0.88 -2.17 14.00
C LEU A 171 -1.08 -1.25 15.21
N GLU A 172 -0.16 -1.27 16.18
CA GLU A 172 -0.21 -0.40 17.35
C GLU A 172 -0.11 1.09 16.97
N GLY A 173 0.76 1.41 16.02
CA GLY A 173 0.92 2.76 15.47
C GLY A 173 -0.36 3.26 14.83
N CYS A 174 -1.04 2.42 14.04
CA CYS A 174 -2.33 2.73 13.44
C CYS A 174 -3.39 3.00 14.53
N TRP A 175 -3.48 2.18 15.57
CA TRP A 175 -4.42 2.43 16.67
C TRP A 175 -4.12 3.73 17.39
N ASN A 176 -2.87 3.91 17.82
CA ASN A 176 -2.44 5.11 18.54
C ASN A 176 -2.66 6.39 17.71
N SER A 177 -2.44 6.33 16.38
CA SER A 177 -2.71 7.46 15.50
C SER A 177 -4.16 7.96 15.55
N CYS A 178 -5.10 7.06 15.89
CA CYS A 178 -6.52 7.38 15.97
C CYS A 178 -6.93 8.06 17.28
N ILE A 179 -6.21 7.82 18.39
CA ILE A 179 -6.69 8.16 19.74
C ILE A 179 -5.70 8.96 20.60
N GLN A 180 -4.41 8.98 20.25
CA GLN A 180 -3.41 9.68 21.04
C GLN A 180 -3.40 11.18 20.72
N PRO A 181 -3.11 12.07 21.69
CA PRO A 181 -2.90 13.48 21.43
C PRO A 181 -1.81 13.73 20.37
N ASP A 182 -1.83 14.91 19.75
CA ASP A 182 -0.74 15.29 18.84
C ASP A 182 0.59 15.37 19.60
N ILE A 183 1.62 14.74 19.04
CA ILE A 183 2.91 14.55 19.71
C ILE A 183 3.64 15.87 19.98
N LYS A 184 3.44 16.89 19.12
CA LYS A 184 4.13 18.18 19.28
C LYS A 184 3.37 19.14 20.19
N THR A 185 2.06 19.20 20.05
CA THR A 185 1.21 20.20 20.73
C THR A 185 0.54 19.67 21.98
N GLY A 186 0.45 18.35 22.16
CA GLY A 186 -0.33 17.72 23.22
C GLY A 186 -1.84 17.86 23.04
N ALA A 187 -2.30 18.40 21.91
CA ALA A 187 -3.72 18.62 21.66
C ALA A 187 -4.47 17.28 21.54
N PRO A 188 -5.55 17.04 22.30
CA PRO A 188 -6.32 15.80 22.23
C PRO A 188 -6.79 15.52 20.80
N PHE A 189 -6.76 14.26 20.38
CA PHE A 189 -7.21 13.84 19.05
C PHE A 189 -7.94 12.52 19.16
N VAL A 190 -9.12 12.44 18.56
CA VAL A 190 -9.87 11.20 18.35
C VAL A 190 -10.38 11.26 16.93
N ALA A 191 -10.10 10.23 16.13
CA ALA A 191 -10.52 10.16 14.73
C ALA A 191 -12.04 10.03 14.61
N ASP A 192 -12.64 10.87 13.77
CA ASP A 192 -14.04 10.76 13.33
C ASP A 192 -14.16 9.98 12.01
N ALA A 193 -13.05 9.82 11.28
CA ALA A 193 -12.96 9.04 10.05
C ALA A 193 -11.52 8.58 9.79
N ILE A 194 -11.38 7.45 9.10
CA ILE A 194 -10.09 6.89 8.69
C ILE A 194 -10.01 6.85 7.17
N ILE A 195 -8.92 7.36 6.60
CA ILE A 195 -8.52 7.08 5.22
C ILE A 195 -7.26 6.22 5.28
N ALA A 196 -7.15 5.17 4.49
CA ALA A 196 -5.98 4.30 4.56
C ALA A 196 -5.63 3.65 3.23
N ASN A 197 -4.35 3.32 3.05
CA ASN A 197 -3.96 2.36 2.03
C ASN A 197 -3.94 0.92 2.58
N PRO A 198 -4.20 -0.11 1.73
CA PRO A 198 -4.27 -1.50 2.19
C PRO A 198 -3.05 -2.01 2.97
N PRO A 199 -1.79 -1.65 2.62
CA PRO A 199 -0.60 -2.08 3.35
C PRO A 199 -0.53 -1.66 4.82
N SER A 200 -1.41 -0.78 5.31
CA SER A 200 -1.46 -0.40 6.73
C SER A 200 -2.08 -1.48 7.63
N PHE A 201 -2.92 -2.37 7.10
CA PHE A 201 -3.57 -3.53 7.75
C PHE A 201 -4.46 -3.26 8.99
N GLY A 202 -4.20 -2.21 9.78
CA GLY A 202 -4.95 -1.89 11.00
C GLY A 202 -6.28 -1.18 10.74
N HIS A 203 -6.42 -0.56 9.56
CA HIS A 203 -7.47 0.40 9.23
C HIS A 203 -8.92 -0.07 9.52
N LEU A 204 -9.32 -1.27 9.05
CA LEU A 204 -10.70 -1.76 9.26
C LEU A 204 -10.99 -2.04 10.74
N HIS A 205 -9.97 -2.49 11.46
CA HIS A 205 -10.11 -2.90 12.85
C HIS A 205 -10.14 -1.69 13.78
N CYS A 206 -9.31 -0.68 13.51
CA CYS A 206 -9.39 0.63 14.18
C CYS A 206 -10.76 1.27 13.96
N ALA A 207 -11.27 1.24 12.72
CA ALA A 207 -12.58 1.78 12.38
C ALA A 207 -13.71 1.04 13.10
N GLN A 208 -13.64 -0.29 13.18
CA GLN A 208 -14.59 -1.13 13.91
C GLN A 208 -14.57 -0.80 15.41
N ALA A 209 -13.39 -0.67 16.03
CA ALA A 209 -13.26 -0.37 17.45
C ALA A 209 -13.82 1.01 17.83
N LEU A 210 -13.64 2.01 16.96
CA LEU A 210 -14.14 3.38 17.18
C LEU A 210 -15.58 3.59 16.71
N GLY A 211 -16.12 2.71 15.87
CA GLY A 211 -17.43 2.91 15.25
C GLY A 211 -17.47 4.04 14.22
N VAL A 212 -16.36 4.26 13.50
CA VAL A 212 -16.19 5.37 12.53
C VAL A 212 -16.04 4.85 11.09
N PRO A 213 -16.37 5.66 10.08
CA PRO A 213 -16.18 5.28 8.68
C PRO A 213 -14.69 5.11 8.31
N VAL A 214 -14.44 4.17 7.40
CA VAL A 214 -13.13 3.96 6.76
C VAL A 214 -13.26 3.99 5.24
N HIS A 215 -12.33 4.68 4.58
CA HIS A 215 -12.22 4.77 3.13
C HIS A 215 -10.83 4.28 2.71
N LEU A 216 -10.79 3.25 1.88
CA LEU A 216 -9.53 2.75 1.33
C LEU A 216 -9.15 3.52 0.07
N MET A 217 -7.90 3.95 -0.01
CA MET A 217 -7.39 4.64 -1.19
C MET A 217 -6.05 4.08 -1.60
N PHE A 218 -5.81 3.94 -2.90
CA PHE A 218 -4.52 3.41 -3.34
C PHE A 218 -4.12 3.81 -4.76
N THR A 219 -2.83 3.72 -5.03
CA THR A 219 -2.18 4.10 -6.29
C THR A 219 -1.93 2.90 -7.22
N MET A 220 -2.20 1.68 -6.75
CA MET A 220 -2.16 0.47 -7.58
C MET A 220 -3.39 -0.41 -7.34
N PRO A 221 -3.79 -1.26 -8.31
CA PRO A 221 -4.97 -2.08 -8.16
C PRO A 221 -4.88 -3.08 -7.00
N TRP A 222 -5.95 -3.18 -6.23
CA TRP A 222 -6.06 -4.06 -5.05
C TRP A 222 -7.41 -4.79 -4.93
N SER A 223 -8.40 -4.39 -5.72
CA SER A 223 -9.74 -4.97 -5.77
C SER A 223 -9.85 -5.91 -6.95
N ASN A 224 -10.48 -7.07 -6.72
CA ASN A 224 -10.67 -8.08 -7.74
C ASN A 224 -11.26 -7.49 -9.03
N THR A 225 -10.63 -7.82 -10.16
CA THR A 225 -11.17 -7.57 -11.49
C THR A 225 -10.69 -8.64 -12.47
N LYS A 226 -11.49 -8.87 -13.50
CA LYS A 226 -11.13 -9.70 -14.66
C LYS A 226 -10.21 -8.98 -15.63
N ALA A 227 -10.12 -7.64 -15.58
CA ALA A 227 -9.42 -6.83 -16.59
C ALA A 227 -7.90 -6.99 -16.58
N PHE A 228 -7.30 -7.11 -15.39
CA PHE A 228 -5.84 -7.22 -15.21
C PHE A 228 -5.53 -7.92 -13.89
N PRO A 229 -4.36 -8.57 -13.77
CA PRO A 229 -4.02 -9.32 -12.57
C PRO A 229 -3.61 -8.43 -11.41
N HIS A 230 -3.61 -9.00 -10.22
CA HIS A 230 -3.05 -8.35 -9.04
C HIS A 230 -1.56 -7.99 -9.31
N PRO A 231 -1.11 -6.75 -9.04
CA PRO A 231 0.27 -6.31 -9.37
C PRO A 231 1.38 -7.17 -8.73
N LEU A 232 1.10 -7.74 -7.57
CA LEU A 232 1.98 -8.68 -6.83
C LEU A 232 1.89 -10.14 -7.30
N ALA A 233 1.13 -10.45 -8.34
CA ALA A 233 1.01 -11.80 -8.89
C ALA A 233 1.72 -11.93 -10.24
N ASN A 234 2.47 -13.02 -10.40
CA ASN A 234 2.96 -13.53 -11.68
C ASN A 234 2.08 -14.71 -12.07
N LEU A 235 1.25 -14.56 -13.09
CA LEU A 235 0.38 -15.64 -13.50
C LEU A 235 1.04 -16.48 -14.61
N LYS A 236 1.08 -17.79 -14.43
CA LYS A 236 1.41 -18.75 -15.49
C LYS A 236 0.11 -19.41 -15.92
N TYR A 237 -0.27 -19.24 -17.19
CA TYR A 237 -1.50 -19.82 -17.73
C TYR A 237 -1.16 -21.00 -18.65
N LYS A 238 -1.68 -22.21 -18.37
CA LYS A 238 -1.76 -23.31 -19.34
C LYS A 238 -3.19 -23.86 -19.40
N GLY A 239 -4.10 -23.07 -19.99
CA GLY A 239 -5.44 -23.52 -20.37
C GLY A 239 -6.59 -22.89 -19.59
N THR A 240 -6.31 -22.07 -18.57
CA THR A 240 -7.32 -21.27 -17.85
C THR A 240 -7.64 -19.97 -18.61
N ASP A 241 -8.92 -19.54 -18.58
CA ASP A 241 -9.36 -18.22 -19.08
C ASP A 241 -8.59 -17.09 -18.37
N PRO A 242 -7.82 -16.25 -19.10
CA PRO A 242 -7.04 -15.16 -18.52
C PRO A 242 -7.86 -14.20 -17.64
N ASN A 243 -9.14 -13.99 -17.97
CA ASN A 243 -10.03 -13.09 -17.22
C ASN A 243 -10.36 -13.66 -15.83
N LEU A 244 -10.71 -14.94 -15.75
CA LEU A 244 -10.92 -15.63 -14.48
C LEU A 244 -9.63 -15.65 -13.66
N ALA A 245 -8.51 -15.86 -14.34
CA ALA A 245 -7.21 -15.98 -13.71
C ALA A 245 -6.73 -14.63 -13.10
N ASN A 246 -6.95 -13.52 -13.80
CA ASN A 246 -6.80 -12.17 -13.28
C ASN A 246 -7.61 -11.99 -11.99
N TYR A 247 -8.90 -12.32 -12.02
CA TYR A 247 -9.79 -12.16 -10.87
C TYR A 247 -9.37 -13.01 -9.66
N LEU A 248 -8.92 -14.24 -9.90
CA LEU A 248 -8.46 -15.16 -8.85
C LEU A 248 -7.14 -14.72 -8.21
N SER A 249 -6.26 -14.04 -8.96
CA SER A 249 -4.97 -13.59 -8.43
C SER A 249 -5.12 -12.69 -7.20
N TYR A 250 -6.13 -11.83 -7.15
CA TYR A 250 -6.44 -10.99 -5.99
C TYR A 250 -6.83 -11.81 -4.76
N ASN A 251 -7.67 -12.84 -4.93
CA ASN A 251 -8.06 -13.71 -3.80
C ASN A 251 -6.85 -14.46 -3.24
N VAL A 252 -5.95 -14.92 -4.10
CA VAL A 252 -4.74 -15.62 -3.68
C VAL A 252 -3.84 -14.68 -2.88
N VAL A 253 -3.60 -13.46 -3.37
CA VAL A 253 -2.76 -12.48 -2.66
C VAL A 253 -3.37 -12.10 -1.31
N GLU A 254 -4.67 -11.81 -1.25
CA GLU A 254 -5.37 -11.50 0.01
C GLU A 254 -5.33 -12.68 0.99
N PHE A 255 -5.57 -13.90 0.49
CA PHE A 255 -5.51 -15.10 1.32
C PHE A 255 -4.12 -15.30 1.92
N LEU A 256 -3.07 -15.21 1.12
CA LEU A 256 -1.68 -15.36 1.57
C LEU A 256 -1.27 -14.24 2.53
N THR A 257 -1.70 -13.01 2.28
CA THR A 257 -1.52 -11.88 3.20
C THR A 257 -2.12 -12.21 4.57
N TRP A 258 -3.40 -12.63 4.60
CA TRP A 258 -4.07 -12.98 5.85
C TRP A 258 -3.46 -14.19 6.56
N GLN A 259 -2.98 -15.21 5.83
CA GLN A 259 -2.25 -16.32 6.45
C GLN A 259 -0.94 -15.85 7.12
N GLY A 260 -0.28 -14.83 6.55
CA GLY A 260 0.97 -14.29 7.09
C GLY A 260 0.79 -13.41 8.34
N ILE A 261 -0.32 -12.67 8.44
CA ILE A 261 -0.52 -11.64 9.49
C ILE A 261 -1.78 -11.81 10.33
N GLY A 262 -2.72 -12.67 9.95
CA GLY A 262 -4.05 -12.77 10.57
C GLY A 262 -3.99 -13.17 12.05
N ASP A 263 -2.98 -13.95 12.45
CA ASP A 263 -2.77 -14.29 13.85
C ASP A 263 -2.26 -13.11 14.69
N LEU A 264 -1.41 -12.24 14.11
CA LEU A 264 -0.98 -10.98 14.71
C LEU A 264 -2.15 -10.02 14.87
N VAL A 265 -2.94 -9.86 13.79
CA VAL A 265 -4.14 -9.01 13.78
C VAL A 265 -5.13 -9.50 14.83
N ASN A 266 -5.43 -10.79 14.90
CA ASN A 266 -6.37 -11.34 15.87
C ASN A 266 -5.88 -11.23 17.32
N LYS A 267 -4.57 -11.42 17.55
CA LYS A 267 -3.98 -11.19 18.87
C LYS A 267 -4.16 -9.73 19.29
N TRP A 268 -3.81 -8.80 18.41
CA TRP A 268 -3.93 -7.35 18.63
C TRP A 268 -5.39 -6.91 18.80
N ARG A 269 -6.32 -7.45 18.00
CA ARG A 269 -7.76 -7.22 18.15
C ARG A 269 -8.25 -7.56 19.56
N ARG A 270 -7.85 -8.72 20.07
CA ARG A 270 -8.26 -9.18 21.40
C ARG A 270 -7.60 -8.39 22.54
N GLU A 271 -6.30 -8.14 22.44
CA GLU A 271 -5.49 -7.61 23.54
C GLU A 271 -5.49 -6.08 23.61
N THR A 272 -5.64 -5.40 22.48
CA THR A 272 -5.56 -3.92 22.39
C THR A 272 -6.91 -3.30 22.05
N LEU A 273 -7.64 -3.86 21.07
CA LEU A 273 -8.91 -3.28 20.61
C LEU A 273 -10.14 -3.83 21.34
N GLU A 274 -9.98 -4.87 22.16
CA GLU A 274 -11.07 -5.59 22.84
C GLU A 274 -12.16 -6.10 21.86
N LEU A 275 -11.75 -6.45 20.64
CA LEU A 275 -12.63 -6.98 19.59
C LEU A 275 -12.57 -8.50 19.50
N GLU A 276 -13.66 -9.10 19.02
CA GLU A 276 -13.72 -10.52 18.66
C GLU A 276 -12.73 -10.87 17.54
N LEU A 277 -12.31 -12.14 17.52
CA LEU A 277 -11.41 -12.64 16.48
C LEU A 277 -12.14 -12.74 15.13
N VAL A 278 -11.42 -12.47 14.05
CA VAL A 278 -11.90 -12.69 12.69
C VAL A 278 -11.54 -14.11 12.25
N PRO A 279 -12.50 -14.92 11.78
CA PRO A 279 -12.22 -16.26 11.26
C PRO A 279 -11.23 -16.25 10.08
N ALA A 280 -10.39 -17.28 10.00
CA ALA A 280 -9.36 -17.38 8.96
C ALA A 280 -9.92 -17.37 7.53
N ALA A 281 -11.15 -17.88 7.34
CA ALA A 281 -11.82 -17.93 6.04
C ALA A 281 -12.45 -16.58 5.64
N GLU A 282 -12.68 -15.66 6.58
CA GLU A 282 -13.39 -14.39 6.35
C GLU A 282 -12.44 -13.20 6.24
N GLY A 283 -11.34 -13.22 6.98
CA GLY A 283 -10.33 -12.15 7.01
C GLY A 283 -9.92 -11.60 5.64
N PRO A 284 -9.53 -12.45 4.67
CA PRO A 284 -9.14 -12.01 3.32
C PRO A 284 -10.23 -11.24 2.56
N TYR A 285 -11.49 -11.38 2.96
CA TYR A 285 -12.64 -10.86 2.24
C TYR A 285 -13.36 -9.73 2.96
N LEU A 286 -12.89 -9.30 4.15
CA LEU A 286 -13.60 -8.31 4.97
C LEU A 286 -13.92 -7.02 4.20
N ALA A 287 -12.94 -6.42 3.53
CA ALA A 287 -13.14 -5.18 2.79
C ALA A 287 -14.23 -5.32 1.71
N LYS A 288 -14.25 -6.47 1.02
CA LYS A 288 -15.23 -6.81 -0.02
C LYS A 288 -16.61 -7.09 0.57
N THR A 289 -16.70 -7.93 1.60
CA THR A 289 -17.96 -8.32 2.24
C THR A 289 -18.65 -7.11 2.87
N LEU A 290 -17.88 -6.22 3.49
CA LEU A 290 -18.38 -4.98 4.11
C LEU A 290 -18.59 -3.85 3.09
N LYS A 291 -18.27 -4.06 1.80
CA LYS A 291 -18.35 -3.06 0.73
C LYS A 291 -17.67 -1.73 1.11
N ILE A 292 -16.48 -1.83 1.69
CA ILE A 292 -15.72 -0.66 2.13
C ILE A 292 -15.46 0.24 0.92
N PRO A 293 -15.78 1.56 0.98
CA PRO A 293 -15.47 2.48 -0.10
C PRO A 293 -14.00 2.42 -0.48
N PHE A 294 -13.71 2.26 -1.76
CA PHE A 294 -12.36 2.17 -2.31
C PHE A 294 -12.18 3.18 -3.43
N THR A 295 -11.17 4.03 -3.36
CA THR A 295 -10.86 4.99 -4.43
C THR A 295 -9.42 4.85 -4.91
N TYR A 296 -9.27 4.67 -6.21
CA TYR A 296 -7.99 4.60 -6.86
C TYR A 296 -7.53 5.97 -7.35
N CYS A 297 -6.28 6.28 -7.03
CA CYS A 297 -5.68 7.60 -7.18
C CYS A 297 -4.88 7.71 -8.49
N TRP A 298 -5.49 7.29 -9.62
CA TRP A 298 -4.92 7.42 -10.95
C TRP A 298 -5.94 7.98 -11.94
N SER A 299 -5.46 8.50 -13.07
CA SER A 299 -6.33 9.01 -14.13
C SER A 299 -7.15 7.89 -14.80
N PRO A 300 -8.48 8.05 -14.97
CA PRO A 300 -9.29 7.12 -15.75
C PRO A 300 -8.88 7.06 -17.24
N ALA A 301 -8.13 8.06 -17.73
CA ALA A 301 -7.52 8.02 -19.06
C ALA A 301 -6.29 7.09 -19.13
N LEU A 302 -5.64 6.82 -18.00
CA LEU A 302 -4.50 5.89 -17.91
C LEU A 302 -5.00 4.46 -17.69
N VAL A 303 -5.80 4.25 -16.64
CA VAL A 303 -6.46 2.97 -16.36
C VAL A 303 -7.94 3.25 -16.07
N PRO A 304 -8.85 2.92 -17.00
CA PRO A 304 -10.28 3.15 -16.79
C PRO A 304 -10.79 2.23 -15.68
N LYS A 305 -11.88 2.65 -15.02
CA LYS A 305 -12.61 1.81 -14.06
C LYS A 305 -13.06 0.51 -14.77
N PRO A 306 -12.62 -0.68 -14.32
CA PRO A 306 -13.14 -1.95 -14.80
C PRO A 306 -14.65 -2.05 -14.65
N ALA A 307 -15.31 -2.63 -15.66
CA ALA A 307 -16.77 -2.77 -15.69
C ALA A 307 -17.32 -3.71 -14.61
N ASP A 308 -16.47 -4.59 -14.04
CA ASP A 308 -16.82 -5.52 -12.97
C ASP A 308 -16.56 -4.97 -11.56
N TRP A 309 -16.16 -3.70 -11.43
CA TRP A 309 -16.11 -2.98 -10.16
C TRP A 309 -17.46 -2.38 -9.80
N HIS A 310 -17.89 -2.60 -8.56
CA HIS A 310 -19.15 -2.09 -8.04
C HIS A 310 -19.10 -0.57 -7.79
N SER A 311 -20.26 0.01 -7.50
CA SER A 311 -20.45 1.45 -7.22
C SER A 311 -19.62 2.01 -6.06
N HIS A 312 -19.19 1.19 -5.09
CA HIS A 312 -18.34 1.61 -3.97
C HIS A 312 -16.84 1.65 -4.30
N ILE A 313 -16.44 1.27 -5.51
CA ILE A 313 -15.06 1.28 -5.98
C ILE A 313 -14.96 2.29 -7.12
N ASP A 314 -14.07 3.27 -7.02
CA ASP A 314 -13.97 4.35 -8.01
C ASP A 314 -12.53 4.71 -8.40
N VAL A 315 -12.38 5.41 -9.53
CA VAL A 315 -11.11 5.93 -10.05
C VAL A 315 -11.25 7.45 -10.19
N CYS A 316 -10.54 8.21 -9.36
CA CYS A 316 -10.82 9.64 -9.15
C CYS A 316 -9.83 10.60 -9.81
N GLY A 317 -8.77 10.10 -10.43
CA GLY A 317 -7.66 10.93 -10.88
C GLY A 317 -6.45 10.90 -9.94
N PHE A 318 -5.37 11.51 -10.39
CA PHE A 318 -4.15 11.64 -9.58
C PHE A 318 -4.33 12.73 -8.52
N PHE A 319 -3.76 12.52 -7.34
CA PHE A 319 -3.66 13.54 -6.31
C PHE A 319 -2.38 14.35 -6.51
N PHE A 320 -2.46 15.35 -7.39
CA PHE A 320 -1.35 16.25 -7.62
C PHE A 320 -1.23 17.28 -6.50
N ARG A 321 0.00 17.62 -6.15
CA ARG A 321 0.32 18.81 -5.36
C ARG A 321 0.46 19.99 -6.30
N ASP A 322 0.23 21.19 -5.77
CA ASP A 322 0.64 22.40 -6.47
C ASP A 322 2.17 22.38 -6.67
N THR A 323 2.62 22.84 -7.84
CA THR A 323 4.04 22.96 -8.14
C THR A 323 4.68 23.89 -7.11
N PRO A 324 5.72 23.44 -6.37
CA PRO A 324 6.35 24.29 -5.38
C PRO A 324 7.05 25.48 -6.05
N ASP A 325 7.09 26.61 -5.36
CA ASP A 325 8.01 27.70 -5.72
C ASP A 325 9.45 27.21 -5.46
N PHE A 326 10.07 26.71 -6.52
CA PHE A 326 11.36 26.04 -6.47
C PHE A 326 12.41 26.84 -7.24
N ASN A 327 13.42 27.30 -6.53
CA ASN A 327 14.60 27.92 -7.11
C ASN A 327 15.67 26.83 -7.33
N PRO A 328 15.93 26.38 -8.57
CA PRO A 328 16.92 25.35 -8.81
C PRO A 328 18.32 25.87 -8.45
N PRO A 329 19.21 24.98 -7.95
CA PRO A 329 20.63 25.25 -7.82
C PRO A 329 21.24 25.82 -9.11
N ASP A 330 22.25 26.69 -8.97
CA ASP A 330 22.84 27.41 -10.10
C ASP A 330 23.44 26.47 -11.15
N ASP A 331 24.02 25.35 -10.72
CA ASP A 331 24.59 24.33 -11.59
C ASP A 331 23.52 23.60 -12.42
N LEU A 332 22.38 23.26 -11.83
CA LEU A 332 21.25 22.67 -12.55
C LEU A 332 20.66 23.67 -13.56
N ARG A 333 20.53 24.94 -13.17
CA ARG A 333 20.04 26.01 -14.04
C ARG A 333 20.96 26.22 -15.23
N GLU A 334 22.25 26.36 -14.96
CA GLU A 334 23.27 26.54 -16.00
C GLU A 334 23.28 25.34 -16.96
N PHE A 335 23.19 24.11 -16.45
CA PHE A 335 23.08 22.92 -17.29
C PHE A 335 21.83 22.95 -18.18
N LEU A 336 20.67 23.34 -17.64
CA LEU A 336 19.43 23.44 -18.42
C LEU A 336 19.56 24.51 -19.53
N ASP A 337 20.11 25.68 -19.21
CA ASP A 337 20.25 26.84 -20.11
C ASP A 337 21.28 26.63 -21.24
N GLN A 338 22.31 25.80 -21.03
CA GLN A 338 23.41 25.60 -21.99
C GLN A 338 23.08 24.66 -23.17
N GLY A 339 21.81 24.53 -23.58
CA GLY A 339 21.44 23.69 -24.73
C GLY A 339 19.98 23.20 -24.78
N PRO A 340 19.69 22.18 -25.61
CA PRO A 340 18.32 21.67 -25.81
C PRO A 340 17.81 20.84 -24.63
N PRO A 341 16.51 20.83 -24.29
CA PRO A 341 15.99 20.14 -23.10
C PRO A 341 16.53 18.70 -22.93
N PRO A 342 17.11 18.34 -21.77
CA PRO A 342 17.70 17.03 -21.56
C PRO A 342 16.64 15.93 -21.36
N ILE A 343 17.05 14.67 -21.36
CA ILE A 343 16.23 13.53 -20.93
C ILE A 343 16.45 13.29 -19.44
N TYR A 344 15.38 13.18 -18.66
CA TYR A 344 15.46 12.73 -17.27
C TYR A 344 15.51 11.21 -17.20
N ILE A 345 16.38 10.67 -16.36
CA ILE A 345 16.51 9.24 -16.07
C ILE A 345 16.50 9.05 -14.56
N GLY A 346 15.47 8.38 -14.03
CA GLY A 346 15.33 8.19 -12.59
C GLY A 346 14.44 7.01 -12.23
N PHE A 347 14.99 6.08 -11.46
CA PHE A 347 14.28 4.88 -11.03
C PHE A 347 13.76 4.97 -9.58
N GLY A 348 13.82 6.14 -8.96
CA GLY A 348 13.27 6.37 -7.63
C GLY A 348 13.92 5.51 -6.54
N SER A 349 13.08 5.00 -5.63
CA SER A 349 13.49 4.21 -4.47
C SER A 349 13.54 2.70 -4.73
N ILE A 350 13.75 2.26 -5.99
CA ILE A 350 13.97 0.84 -6.27
C ILE A 350 15.39 0.42 -5.88
N VAL A 351 15.52 -0.83 -5.42
CA VAL A 351 16.82 -1.47 -5.22
C VAL A 351 17.23 -2.08 -6.55
N ILE A 352 18.38 -1.64 -7.06
CA ILE A 352 18.96 -2.15 -8.31
C ILE A 352 20.06 -3.15 -7.94
N ASP A 353 19.98 -4.38 -8.43
CA ASP A 353 20.93 -5.45 -8.11
C ASP A 353 22.38 -5.11 -8.51
N ASN A 354 22.55 -4.47 -9.68
CA ASN A 354 23.85 -4.03 -10.17
C ASN A 354 23.79 -2.57 -10.65
N PRO A 355 23.93 -1.59 -9.72
CA PRO A 355 23.85 -0.16 -10.03
C PRO A 355 24.93 0.28 -11.01
N ASP A 356 26.14 -0.31 -10.92
CA ASP A 356 27.28 0.03 -11.77
C ASP A 356 27.01 -0.37 -13.22
N ASN A 357 26.51 -1.59 -13.44
CA ASN A 357 26.16 -2.06 -14.77
C ASN A 357 24.99 -1.26 -15.37
N MET A 358 23.98 -0.93 -14.56
CA MET A 358 22.88 -0.06 -15.00
C MET A 358 23.42 1.31 -15.42
N THR A 359 24.31 1.91 -14.61
CA THR A 359 24.93 3.20 -14.93
C THR A 359 25.77 3.11 -16.21
N ALA A 360 26.54 2.03 -16.40
CA ALA A 360 27.31 1.81 -17.63
C ALA A 360 26.43 1.72 -18.87
N ILE A 361 25.28 1.03 -18.79
CA ILE A 361 24.29 0.94 -19.88
C ILE A 361 23.73 2.33 -20.21
N ILE A 362 23.33 3.10 -19.18
CA ILE A 362 22.80 4.46 -19.35
C ILE A 362 23.83 5.37 -20.01
N LEU A 363 25.07 5.39 -19.51
CA LEU A 363 26.14 6.20 -20.08
C LEU A 363 26.50 5.78 -21.51
N SER A 364 26.50 4.48 -21.81
CA SER A 364 26.71 3.98 -23.17
C SER A 364 25.62 4.49 -24.12
N ALA A 365 24.35 4.40 -23.72
CA ALA A 365 23.22 4.90 -24.51
C ALA A 365 23.31 6.42 -24.74
N ILE A 366 23.68 7.19 -23.71
CA ILE A 366 23.89 8.64 -23.82
C ILE A 366 25.03 8.96 -24.81
N LYS A 367 26.16 8.24 -24.73
CA LYS A 367 27.28 8.40 -25.67
C LYS A 367 26.90 8.07 -27.11
N SER A 368 26.12 7.00 -27.33
CA SER A 368 25.68 6.62 -28.68
C SER A 368 24.66 7.57 -29.30
N THR A 369 23.83 8.23 -28.48
CA THR A 369 22.77 9.11 -28.95
C THR A 369 23.16 10.59 -28.97
N GLY A 370 24.16 10.99 -28.19
CA GLY A 370 24.61 12.37 -28.06
C GLY A 370 23.62 13.29 -27.34
N VAL A 371 22.58 12.74 -26.71
CA VAL A 371 21.58 13.54 -25.97
C VAL A 371 22.14 14.10 -24.68
N ARG A 372 21.57 15.20 -24.20
CA ARG A 372 21.80 15.67 -22.84
C ARG A 372 20.92 14.88 -21.87
N ALA A 373 21.44 14.51 -20.70
CA ALA A 373 20.72 13.72 -19.72
C ALA A 373 20.87 14.26 -18.30
N ILE A 374 19.78 14.16 -17.53
CA ILE A 374 19.76 14.35 -16.08
C ILE A 374 19.55 12.98 -15.46
N ILE A 375 20.51 12.50 -14.66
CA ILE A 375 20.44 11.21 -13.97
C ILE A 375 20.14 11.47 -12.49
N SER A 376 18.96 11.05 -12.04
CA SER A 376 18.62 11.08 -10.62
C SER A 376 19.41 10.00 -9.87
N ARG A 377 20.18 10.42 -8.86
CA ARG A 377 20.98 9.50 -8.05
C ARG A 377 20.12 8.46 -7.34
N GLY A 378 18.91 8.85 -6.92
CA GLY A 378 17.95 7.97 -6.23
C GLY A 378 18.54 7.25 -5.02
N TRP A 379 17.91 6.15 -4.61
CA TRP A 379 18.40 5.31 -3.51
C TRP A 379 19.64 4.49 -3.87
N SER A 380 19.78 4.13 -5.14
CA SER A 380 20.91 3.33 -5.62
C SER A 380 22.18 4.13 -5.83
N LYS A 381 22.17 5.44 -5.54
CA LYS A 381 23.30 6.38 -5.69
C LYS A 381 23.98 6.24 -7.05
N LEU A 382 23.18 6.26 -8.12
CA LEU A 382 23.69 6.17 -9.48
C LEU A 382 24.66 7.32 -9.72
N ASP A 383 25.94 6.98 -9.88
CA ASP A 383 27.04 7.91 -10.12
C ASP A 383 28.04 7.24 -11.06
N GLY A 384 28.77 8.03 -11.83
CA GLY A 384 29.62 7.48 -12.89
C GLY A 384 30.57 8.49 -13.49
N GLU A 385 31.04 8.18 -14.69
CA GLU A 385 31.93 9.05 -15.45
C GLU A 385 31.30 10.43 -15.67
N GLN A 386 32.06 11.48 -15.36
CA GLN A 386 31.62 12.85 -15.59
C GLN A 386 31.68 13.16 -17.09
N LEU A 387 30.51 13.27 -17.71
CA LEU A 387 30.35 13.65 -19.11
C LEU A 387 29.78 15.07 -19.20
N PRO A 388 30.21 15.91 -20.15
CA PRO A 388 29.73 17.28 -20.26
C PRO A 388 28.23 17.39 -20.58
N ASN A 389 27.63 16.33 -21.14
CA ASN A 389 26.21 16.25 -21.46
C ASN A 389 25.39 15.48 -20.40
N VAL A 390 25.96 15.22 -19.21
CA VAL A 390 25.28 14.51 -18.12
C VAL A 390 25.31 15.34 -16.84
N PHE A 391 24.15 15.50 -16.21
CA PHE A 391 24.01 16.12 -14.92
C PHE A 391 23.49 15.11 -13.89
N TYR A 392 24.21 14.92 -12.79
CA TYR A 392 23.79 14.03 -11.71
C TYR A 392 22.98 14.80 -10.68
N LEU A 393 21.69 14.48 -10.60
CA LEU A 393 20.72 15.21 -9.80
C LEU A 393 20.52 14.59 -8.41
N GLY A 394 20.45 15.45 -7.39
CA GLY A 394 19.96 15.13 -6.05
C GLY A 394 18.43 15.14 -5.96
N ASP A 395 17.88 15.60 -4.83
CA ASP A 395 16.44 15.76 -4.67
C ASP A 395 15.95 17.01 -5.42
N CYS A 396 14.92 16.87 -6.24
CA CYS A 396 14.32 17.94 -7.03
C CYS A 396 12.83 17.64 -7.25
N PRO A 397 11.92 18.63 -7.09
CA PRO A 397 10.50 18.42 -7.35
C PRO A 397 10.24 18.01 -8.80
N HIS A 398 9.64 16.84 -9.02
CA HIS A 398 9.32 16.35 -10.37
C HIS A 398 8.28 17.23 -11.06
N GLU A 399 7.37 17.84 -10.30
CA GLU A 399 6.36 18.78 -10.78
C GLU A 399 6.99 19.98 -11.51
N TRP A 400 8.17 20.41 -11.04
CA TRP A 400 8.96 21.46 -11.69
C TRP A 400 9.85 20.87 -12.79
N LEU A 401 10.65 19.86 -12.46
CA LEU A 401 11.69 19.34 -13.35
C LEU A 401 11.12 18.79 -14.67
N PHE A 402 9.99 18.10 -14.63
CA PHE A 402 9.41 17.49 -15.83
C PHE A 402 8.91 18.51 -16.86
N GLN A 403 8.78 19.79 -16.48
CA GLN A 403 8.49 20.88 -17.41
C GLN A 403 9.72 21.33 -18.21
N HIS A 404 10.93 20.90 -17.82
CA HIS A 404 12.22 21.35 -18.38
C HIS A 404 12.98 20.24 -19.13
N VAL A 405 12.36 19.09 -19.35
CA VAL A 405 12.98 17.92 -19.98
C VAL A 405 12.20 17.47 -21.21
N ALA A 406 12.89 16.89 -22.19
CA ALA A 406 12.28 16.40 -23.42
C ALA A 406 11.55 15.05 -23.24
N ALA A 407 12.04 14.21 -22.33
CA ALA A 407 11.51 12.88 -22.05
C ALA A 407 11.90 12.41 -20.65
N VAL A 408 11.16 11.43 -20.13
CA VAL A 408 11.35 10.82 -18.81
C VAL A 408 11.51 9.31 -18.96
N ILE A 409 12.61 8.77 -18.47
CA ILE A 409 12.84 7.33 -18.31
C ILE A 409 12.72 7.01 -16.81
N HIS A 410 11.71 6.22 -16.46
CA HIS A 410 11.42 5.89 -15.06
C HIS A 410 10.94 4.45 -14.90
N HIS A 411 10.79 4.03 -13.65
CA HIS A 411 10.46 2.66 -13.24
C HIS A 411 8.96 2.34 -13.25
N GLY A 412 8.09 3.27 -13.68
CA GLY A 412 6.63 3.08 -13.69
C GLY A 412 5.94 3.25 -12.33
N GLY A 413 6.63 3.74 -11.30
CA GLY A 413 6.00 4.11 -10.03
C GLY A 413 5.07 5.31 -10.14
N ALA A 414 4.15 5.42 -9.17
CA ALA A 414 3.13 6.46 -9.06
C ALA A 414 3.70 7.85 -8.78
#